data_AF-A0A4V2NG28-F1
#
_entry.id   AF-A0A4V2NG28-F1
#
_cell.length_a   1.000
_cell.length_b   1.000
_cell.length_c   1.000
_cell.angle_alpha   90.00
_cell.angle_beta   90.00
_cell.angle_gamma   90.00
#
_symmetry.space_group_name_H-M   'P 1'
#
loop_
_entity.id
_entity.type
_entity.pdbx_description
1 polymer ?
#
loop_
_entity_poly.entity_id
_entity_poly.type
_entity_poly.pdbx_seq_one_letter_code
_entity_poly.pdbx_strand_id
1 'polypeptide(L)'
;MAHFLATLDWAAVVEILIIDVLLGGDNAVVIALACRDLPERQRRLCVLWGTGGAILLRVILIAFVVALLNLPFLKLAGGVLLLWIGVRLMAPTHDPHANVRSAG
;
A
#
# COMPACT_ATOMS: atom_id res chain seq x y z
N MET A 1 -13.88 -26.92 -8.47
CA MET A 1 -13.65 -25.90 -7.43
C MET A 1 -12.28 -26.08 -6.74
N ALA A 2 -11.96 -27.22 -6.14
CA ALA A 2 -10.69 -27.45 -5.44
C ALA A 2 -9.43 -27.45 -6.34
N HIS A 3 -9.55 -27.86 -7.61
CA HIS A 3 -8.43 -27.87 -8.55
C HIS A 3 -7.89 -26.47 -8.85
N PHE A 4 -8.72 -25.43 -8.78
CA PHE A 4 -8.30 -24.02 -8.95
C PHE A 4 -7.40 -23.56 -7.79
N LEU A 5 -7.74 -23.96 -6.56
CA LEU A 5 -6.95 -23.67 -5.35
C LEU A 5 -5.63 -24.46 -5.33
N ALA A 6 -5.60 -25.66 -5.91
CA ALA A 6 -4.38 -26.46 -6.05
C ALA A 6 -3.45 -25.95 -7.17
N THR A 7 -3.98 -25.31 -8.21
CA THR A 7 -3.20 -24.64 -9.26
C THR A 7 -2.72 -23.24 -8.88
N LEU A 8 -3.18 -22.69 -7.75
CA LEU A 8 -2.59 -21.47 -7.23
C LEU A 8 -1.13 -21.76 -6.90
N ASP A 9 -0.24 -21.01 -7.55
CA ASP A 9 1.16 -21.05 -7.19
C ASP A 9 1.30 -20.44 -5.80
N TRP A 10 1.38 -21.31 -4.79
CA TRP A 10 1.52 -20.92 -3.39
C TRP A 10 2.76 -20.05 -3.17
N ALA A 11 3.79 -20.16 -4.02
CA ALA A 11 4.95 -19.27 -3.99
C ALA A 11 4.57 -17.85 -4.43
N ALA A 12 3.83 -17.70 -5.53
CA ALA A 12 3.35 -16.39 -6.00
C ALA A 12 2.43 -15.71 -4.96
N VAL A 13 1.59 -16.48 -4.27
CA VAL A 13 0.73 -15.94 -3.19
C VAL A 13 1.57 -15.37 -2.04
N VAL A 14 2.61 -16.09 -1.62
CA VAL A 14 3.52 -15.62 -0.57
C VAL A 14 4.32 -14.40 -1.01
N GLU A 15 4.81 -14.36 -2.25
CA GLU A 15 5.53 -13.21 -2.80
C GLU A 15 4.64 -11.95 -2.83
N ILE A 16 3.41 -12.07 -3.33
CA ILE A 16 2.44 -10.97 -3.34
C ILE A 16 2.14 -10.50 -1.91
N LEU A 17 1.96 -11.43 -0.96
CA LEU A 17 1.73 -11.09 0.45
C LEU A 17 2.90 -10.28 1.03
N ILE A 18 4.15 -10.67 0.74
CA ILE A 18 5.35 -9.94 1.18
C ILE A 18 5.38 -8.54 0.54
N ILE A 19 5.13 -8.42 -0.77
CA ILE A 19 5.10 -7.13 -1.47
C ILE A 19 4.03 -6.21 -0.88
N ASP A 20 2.81 -6.71 -0.65
CA ASP A 20 1.70 -5.92 -0.10
C ASP A 20 1.99 -5.38 1.31
N VAL A 21 2.73 -6.15 2.13
CA VAL A 21 3.18 -5.73 3.46
C VAL A 21 4.32 -4.71 3.37
N LEU A 22 5.31 -4.93 2.49
CA LEU A 22 6.42 -3.99 2.28
C LEU A 22 5.95 -2.65 1.72
N LEU A 23 5.06 -2.68 0.73
CA LEU A 23 4.53 -1.48 0.07
C LEU A 23 3.43 -0.79 0.89
N GLY A 24 2.82 -1.53 1.83
CA GLY A 24 1.58 -1.14 2.46
C GLY A 24 1.61 -1.13 3.98
N GLY A 25 2.78 -1.24 4.60
CA GLY A 25 2.95 -1.23 6.06
C GLY A 25 2.52 0.09 6.70
N ASP A 26 2.61 1.20 5.95
CA ASP A 26 2.10 2.52 6.29
C ASP A 26 0.57 2.59 6.35
N ASN A 27 -0.14 1.84 5.51
CA ASN A 27 -1.61 1.86 5.46
C ASN A 27 -2.27 1.40 6.77
N ALA A 28 -1.68 0.43 7.48
CA ALA A 28 -2.18 0.00 8.79
C ALA A 28 -1.97 1.07 9.87
N VAL A 29 -0.85 1.80 9.80
CA VAL A 29 -0.51 2.89 10.73
C VAL A 29 -1.46 4.07 10.56
N VAL A 30 -1.79 4.46 9.32
CA VAL A 30 -2.75 5.55 9.05
C VAL A 30 -4.14 5.21 9.58
N ILE A 31 -4.61 3.97 9.37
CA ILE A 31 -5.90 3.50 9.91
C ILE A 31 -5.86 3.52 11.45
N ALA A 32 -4.78 3.05 12.07
CA ALA A 32 -4.62 3.05 13.52
C ALA A 32 -4.61 4.47 14.11
N LEU A 33 -3.93 5.41 13.46
CA LEU A 33 -3.91 6.82 13.84
C LEU A 33 -5.29 7.47 13.68
N ALA A 34 -5.99 7.20 12.58
CA ALA A 34 -7.35 7.70 12.35
C ALA A 34 -8.36 7.17 13.38
N CYS A 35 -8.17 5.93 13.85
CA CYS A 35 -9.04 5.32 14.85
C CYS A 35 -8.64 5.61 16.31
N ARG A 36 -7.56 6.38 16.59
CA ARG A 36 -7.00 6.47 17.96
C ARG A 36 -7.93 7.15 18.98
N ASP A 37 -8.73 8.10 18.52
CA ASP A 37 -9.57 8.94 19.40
C ASP A 37 -10.98 8.33 19.61
N LEU A 38 -11.21 7.09 19.14
CA LEU A 38 -12.52 6.43 19.26
C LEU A 38 -12.63 5.59 20.55
N PRO A 39 -13.81 5.56 21.19
CA PRO A 39 -14.12 4.68 22.32
C PRO A 39 -13.79 3.22 22.00
N GLU A 40 -13.32 2.44 22.98
CA GLU A 40 -12.77 1.08 22.77
C GLU A 40 -13.69 0.15 21.94
N ARG A 41 -15.01 0.26 22.14
CA ARG A 41 -16.00 -0.53 21.42
C ARG A 41 -16.13 -0.14 19.94
N GLN A 42 -16.00 1.14 19.62
CA GLN A 42 -16.03 1.66 18.24
C GLN A 42 -14.67 1.53 17.56
N ARG A 43 -13.57 1.58 18.31
CA ARG A 43 -12.21 1.43 17.77
C ARG A 43 -12.04 0.11 17.02
N ARG A 44 -12.55 -1.00 17.57
CA ARG A 44 -12.50 -2.32 16.92
C ARG A 44 -13.29 -2.34 15.61
N LEU A 45 -14.47 -1.72 15.59
CA LEU A 45 -15.29 -1.59 14.38
C LEU A 45 -14.60 -0.70 13.35
N CYS A 46 -14.03 0.43 13.77
CA CYS A 46 -13.26 1.33 12.91
C CYS A 46 -12.09 0.61 12.24
N VAL A 47 -11.31 -0.16 13.00
CA VAL A 47 -10.19 -0.93 12.45
C VAL A 47 -10.67 -2.05 11.53
N LEU A 48 -11.75 -2.75 11.88
CA LEU A 48 -12.28 -3.85 11.07
C LEU A 48 -12.82 -3.35 9.73
N TRP A 49 -13.63 -2.29 9.74
CA TRP A 49 -14.17 -1.66 8.53
C TRP A 49 -13.10 -0.91 7.74
N GLY A 50 -12.15 -0.26 8.41
CA GLY A 50 -11.03 0.44 7.78
C GLY A 50 -10.09 -0.53 7.07
N THR A 51 -9.67 -1.61 7.74
CA THR A 51 -8.79 -2.63 7.15
C THR A 51 -9.52 -3.42 6.06
N GLY A 52 -10.77 -3.82 6.31
CA GLY A 52 -11.60 -4.52 5.32
C GLY A 52 -11.85 -3.66 4.07
N GLY A 53 -12.17 -2.39 4.25
CA GLY A 53 -12.33 -1.42 3.16
C GLY A 53 -11.03 -1.17 2.40
N ALA A 54 -9.90 -1.04 3.09
CA ALA A 54 -8.59 -0.87 2.47
C ALA A 54 -8.17 -2.09 1.63
N ILE A 55 -8.38 -3.31 2.13
CA ILE A 55 -8.14 -4.55 1.37
C ILE A 55 -9.07 -4.62 0.17
N LEU A 56 -10.36 -4.33 0.34
CA LEU A 56 -11.32 -4.35 -0.77
C LEU A 56 -10.92 -3.36 -1.87
N LEU A 57 -10.54 -2.13 -1.48
CA LEU A 57 -10.05 -1.13 -2.40
C LEU A 57 -8.79 -1.61 -3.14
N ARG A 58 -7.85 -2.27 -2.45
CA ARG A 58 -6.68 -2.89 -3.10
C ARG A 58 -7.08 -3.92 -4.14
N VAL A 59 -7.99 -4.83 -3.82
CA VAL A 59 -8.45 -5.85 -4.78
C VAL A 59 -9.03 -5.19 -6.03
N ILE A 60 -9.86 -4.16 -5.86
CA ILE A 60 -10.44 -3.40 -6.97
C ILE A 60 -9.36 -2.71 -7.81
N LEU A 61 -8.41 -2.02 -7.17
CA LEU A 61 -7.32 -1.33 -7.84
C LEU A 61 -6.38 -2.29 -8.56
N ILE A 62 -6.02 -3.43 -7.95
CA ILE A 62 -5.19 -4.46 -8.57
C ILE A 62 -5.92 -5.04 -9.78
N ALA A 63 -7.21 -5.37 -9.67
CA ALA A 63 -7.99 -5.86 -10.80
C ALA A 63 -8.01 -4.83 -11.96
N PHE A 64 -8.17 -3.55 -11.64
CA PHE A 64 -8.10 -2.47 -12.61
C PHE A 64 -6.72 -2.35 -13.27
N VAL A 65 -5.65 -2.35 -12.47
CA VAL A 65 -4.26 -2.31 -12.93
C VAL A 65 -3.95 -3.50 -13.83
N VAL A 66 -4.31 -4.72 -13.42
CA VAL A 66 -4.13 -5.96 -14.22
C VAL A 66 -4.86 -5.85 -15.55
N ALA A 67 -6.07 -5.31 -15.57
CA ALA A 67 -6.79 -5.07 -16.82
C ALA A 67 -6.03 -4.09 -17.74
N LEU A 68 -5.46 -3.02 -17.16
CA LEU A 68 -4.65 -2.02 -17.86
C LEU A 68 -3.29 -2.57 -18.34
N LEU A 69 -2.71 -3.54 -17.62
CA LEU A 69 -1.43 -4.19 -17.95
C LEU A 69 -1.48 -5.06 -19.24
N ASN A 70 -2.65 -5.23 -19.85
CA ASN A 70 -2.73 -5.76 -21.21
C ASN A 70 -2.05 -4.85 -22.24
N LEU A 71 -1.86 -3.56 -21.91
CA LEU A 71 -1.09 -2.64 -22.75
C LEU A 71 0.42 -2.85 -22.51
N PRO A 72 1.18 -3.33 -23.51
CA PRO A 72 2.59 -3.73 -23.32
C PRO A 72 3.49 -2.57 -22.89
N PHE A 73 3.21 -1.34 -23.34
CA PHE A 73 3.98 -0.15 -22.96
C PHE A 73 3.72 0.33 -21.54
N LEU A 74 2.56 -0.01 -20.96
CA LEU A 74 2.18 0.47 -19.63
C LEU A 74 3.02 -0.19 -18.52
N LYS A 75 3.37 -1.47 -18.68
CA LYS A 75 4.27 -2.19 -17.77
C LYS A 75 5.64 -1.52 -17.69
N LEU A 76 6.17 -1.11 -18.83
CA LEU A 76 7.49 -0.48 -18.94
C LEU A 76 7.48 0.92 -18.33
N ALA A 77 6.46 1.72 -18.63
CA ALA A 77 6.26 3.03 -18.01
C ALA A 77 6.07 2.93 -16.48
N GLY A 78 5.28 1.97 -16.01
CA GLY A 78 5.08 1.71 -14.59
C GLY A 78 6.36 1.32 -13.86
N GLY A 79 7.19 0.45 -14.45
CA GLY A 79 8.50 0.09 -13.91
C GLY A 79 9.46 1.28 -13.80
N VAL A 80 9.54 2.12 -14.83
CA VAL A 80 10.33 3.36 -14.79
C VAL A 80 9.83 4.32 -13.72
N LEU A 81 8.51 4.47 -13.59
CA LEU A 81 7.90 5.32 -12.57
C LEU A 81 8.23 4.83 -11.15
N LEU A 82 8.14 3.52 -10.91
CA LEU A 82 8.49 2.91 -9.62
C LEU A 82 9.96 3.11 -9.27
N LEU A 83 10.87 2.92 -10.23
CA LEU A 83 12.30 3.20 -10.03
C LEU A 83 12.54 4.67 -9.70
N TRP A 84 11.87 5.59 -10.39
CA TRP A 84 11.97 7.02 -10.11
C TRP A 84 11.48 7.37 -8.71
N ILE A 85 10.32 6.84 -8.29
CA ILE A 85 9.78 7.02 -6.93
C ILE A 85 10.76 6.44 -5.90
N GLY A 86 11.27 5.23 -6.10
CA GLY A 86 12.24 4.59 -5.21
C GLY A 86 13.52 5.39 -5.03
N VAL A 87 14.09 5.90 -6.13
CA VAL A 87 15.26 6.80 -6.08
C VAL A 87 14.91 8.10 -5.36
N ARG A 88 13.74 8.69 -5.61
CA ARG A 88 13.31 9.94 -4.98
C ARG A 88 13.02 9.80 -3.49
N LEU A 89 12.58 8.63 -3.03
CA LEU A 89 12.41 8.30 -1.61
C LEU A 89 13.75 8.06 -0.89
N MET A 90 14.71 7.43 -1.57
CA MET A 90 16.06 7.18 -1.03
C MET A 90 16.95 8.42 -1.08
N ALA A 91 16.71 9.32 -2.05
CA ALA A 91 17.39 10.59 -2.13
C ALA A 91 17.07 11.42 -0.88
N PRO A 92 18.07 11.93 -0.14
CA PRO A 92 17.82 12.83 0.96
C PRO A 92 17.06 14.04 0.44
N THR A 93 15.82 14.21 0.88
CA THR A 93 15.11 15.48 0.74
C THR A 93 15.98 16.53 1.40
N HIS A 94 16.67 17.33 0.61
CA HIS A 94 17.28 18.55 1.09
C HIS A 94 16.12 19.48 1.41
N ASP A 95 15.59 19.37 2.64
CA ASP A 95 14.68 20.36 3.21
C ASP A 95 15.45 21.67 3.37
N PRO A 96 15.19 22.72 2.55
CA PRO A 96 15.82 24.01 2.72
C PRO A 96 15.15 24.83 3.84
N HIS A 97 14.25 24.23 4.63
CA HIS A 97 13.43 24.91 5.64
C HIS A 97 13.60 24.32 7.05
N ALA A 98 14.83 24.02 7.46
CA ALA A 98 15.19 23.85 8.86
C ALA A 98 15.67 25.18 9.48
N ASN A 99 14.86 26.24 9.44
CA ASN A 99 15.21 27.50 10.15
C ASN A 99 14.02 28.39 10.59
N VAL A 100 12.93 27.84 11.11
CA VAL A 100 12.03 28.67 11.94
C VAL A 100 12.39 28.48 13.42
N ARG A 101 13.30 29.37 13.83
CA ARG A 101 13.74 29.76 15.16
C ARG A 101 12.79 29.34 16.30
N SER A 102 13.32 28.52 17.19
CA SER A 102 13.11 28.72 18.63
C SER A 102 13.80 30.04 19.01
N ALA A 103 13.03 31.02 19.48
CA ALA A 103 13.55 32.22 20.12
C ALA A 103 12.54 32.66 21.19
N GLY A 104 13.03 32.76 22.43
CA GLY A 104 12.44 33.57 23.51
C GLY A 104 11.36 32.90 24.33
#